data_AF-A0A955VYJ3-F1
#
_entry.id   AF-A0A955VYJ3-F1
#
_cell.length_a   1.000
_cell.length_b   1.000
_cell.length_c   1.000
_cell.angle_alpha   90.00
_cell.angle_beta   90.00
_cell.angle_gamma   90.00
#
_symmetry.space_group_name_H-M   'P 1'
#
loop_
_entity.id
_entity.type
_entity.pdbx_description
1 polymer ?
#
loop_
_entity_poly.entity_id
_entity_poly.type
_entity_poly.pdbx_seq_one_letter_code
_entity_poly.pdbx_strand_id
1 'polypeptide(L)'
;MSASSSTTTQPGLRFPFRTKLTIAASLLAVVPLVALSVRLLDVADTTVRTMSQEYQNAIADDVARTIDHTLGTAQDGLDAIGRTLTDATIASADAVALARHLVSSNVNLDQASIYDARGALIDTIREEGAVRVAAPARLDDALRAAADRDGLAT
;
A
#
# COMPACT_ATOMS: atom_id res chain seq x y z
N MET A 1 22.56 28.29 -91.11
CA MET A 1 22.70 29.27 -90.01
C MET A 1 21.32 29.86 -89.78
N SER A 2 20.57 29.29 -88.84
CA SER A 2 20.43 29.76 -87.43
C SER A 2 19.39 30.89 -87.36
N ALA A 3 18.33 30.87 -86.55
CA ALA A 3 18.02 30.03 -85.40
C ALA A 3 16.49 29.90 -85.23
N SER A 4 16.03 28.68 -84.94
CA SER A 4 14.72 28.43 -84.36
C SER A 4 14.68 29.06 -82.97
N SER A 5 13.80 30.04 -82.78
CA SER A 5 13.52 30.58 -81.45
C SER A 5 12.38 29.77 -80.85
N SER A 6 12.74 28.75 -80.06
CA SER A 6 11.81 28.01 -79.20
C SER A 6 11.38 28.90 -78.04
N THR A 7 10.18 29.46 -78.11
CA THR A 7 9.54 30.14 -76.98
C THR A 7 9.23 29.12 -75.90
N THR A 8 10.05 29.06 -74.86
CA THR A 8 9.78 28.29 -73.64
C THR A 8 8.65 28.97 -72.86
N THR A 9 7.44 28.45 -72.99
CA THR A 9 6.31 28.82 -72.12
C THR A 9 6.61 28.36 -70.69
N GLN A 10 6.94 29.30 -69.79
CA GLN A 10 6.98 29.00 -68.36
C GLN A 10 5.55 28.75 -67.83
N PRO A 11 5.31 27.65 -67.11
CA PRO A 11 4.03 27.42 -66.45
C PRO A 11 3.97 28.28 -65.18
N GLY A 12 3.28 29.41 -65.25
CA GLY A 12 2.90 30.16 -64.06
C GLY A 12 1.94 29.30 -63.23
N LEU A 13 2.34 28.96 -62.00
CA LEU A 13 1.49 28.32 -61.00
C LEU A 13 0.35 29.27 -60.60
N ARG A 14 -0.73 29.28 -61.40
CA ARG A 14 -1.97 30.00 -61.11
C ARG A 14 -2.71 29.21 -60.04
N PHE A 15 -2.45 29.52 -58.77
CA PHE A 15 -3.18 28.91 -57.66
C PHE A 15 -4.68 29.23 -57.82
N PRO A 16 -5.55 28.21 -57.98
CA PRO A 16 -6.97 28.44 -58.16
C PRO A 16 -7.55 29.09 -56.89
N PHE A 17 -8.36 30.13 -57.06
CA PHE A 17 -9.05 30.79 -55.95
C PHE A 17 -9.85 29.78 -55.10
N ARG A 18 -10.39 28.75 -55.74
CA ARG A 18 -11.09 27.63 -55.10
C ARG A 18 -10.22 26.87 -54.08
N THR A 19 -8.93 26.67 -54.37
CA THR A 19 -8.00 25.98 -53.48
C THR A 19 -7.68 26.81 -52.24
N LYS A 20 -7.54 28.14 -52.38
CA LYS A 20 -7.38 29.04 -51.22
C LYS A 20 -8.62 29.01 -50.33
N LEU A 21 -9.81 28.96 -50.92
CA LEU A 21 -11.08 28.95 -50.21
C LEU A 21 -11.33 27.64 -49.45
N THR A 22 -11.00 26.49 -50.05
CA THR A 22 -11.10 25.18 -49.37
C THR A 22 -10.08 25.03 -48.25
N ILE A 23 -8.86 25.54 -48.42
CA ILE A 23 -7.86 25.57 -47.34
C ILE A 23 -8.35 26.45 -46.19
N ALA A 24 -8.88 27.65 -46.47
CA ALA A 24 -9.41 28.53 -45.44
C ALA A 24 -10.61 27.93 -44.71
N ALA A 25 -11.55 27.32 -45.44
CA ALA A 25 -12.69 26.63 -44.85
C ALA A 25 -12.28 25.42 -44.00
N SER A 26 -11.28 24.65 -44.46
CA SER A 26 -10.72 23.52 -43.71
C SER A 26 -10.02 23.99 -42.42
N LEU A 27 -9.18 25.02 -42.50
CA LEU A 27 -8.53 25.62 -41.33
C LEU A 27 -9.54 26.12 -40.31
N LEU A 28 -10.61 26.78 -40.77
CA LEU A 28 -11.67 27.28 -39.91
C LEU A 28 -12.43 26.16 -39.19
N ALA A 29 -12.54 24.97 -39.79
CA ALA A 29 -13.19 23.81 -39.18
C ALA A 29 -12.26 23.01 -38.25
N VAL A 30 -10.97 22.90 -38.59
CA VAL A 30 -9.98 22.12 -37.81
C VAL A 30 -9.62 22.82 -36.51
N VAL A 31 -9.48 24.15 -36.51
CA VAL A 31 -9.10 24.93 -35.32
C VAL A 31 -10.03 24.68 -34.11
N PRO A 32 -11.36 24.82 -34.22
CA PRO A 32 -12.26 24.58 -33.08
C PRO A 32 -12.29 23.11 -32.65
N LEU A 33 -12.09 22.16 -33.57
CA LEU A 33 -11.99 20.74 -33.23
C LEU A 33 -10.73 20.44 -32.41
N VAL A 34 -9.58 20.99 -32.82
CA VAL A 34 -8.33 20.85 -32.07
C VAL A 34 -8.44 21.50 -30.70
N ALA A 35 -9.03 22.70 -30.62
CA ALA A 35 -9.27 23.37 -29.35
C ALA A 35 -10.16 22.54 -28.40
N LEU A 36 -11.21 21.90 -28.94
CA LEU A 36 -12.08 21.02 -28.17
C LEU A 36 -11.34 19.75 -27.70
N SER A 37 -10.51 19.14 -28.56
CA SER A 37 -9.72 17.95 -28.19
C SER A 37 -8.72 18.23 -27.07
N VAL A 38 -8.01 19.36 -27.12
CA VAL A 38 -7.08 19.76 -26.06
C VAL A 38 -7.83 19.96 -24.74
N ARG A 39 -8.98 20.65 -24.78
CA ARG A 39 -9.80 20.87 -23.58
C ARG A 39 -10.35 19.58 -22.99
N LEU A 40 -10.74 18.61 -23.81
CA LEU A 40 -11.18 17.30 -23.33
C LEU A 40 -10.03 16.50 -22.70
N LEU A 41 -8.83 16.56 -23.28
CA LEU A 41 -7.63 15.92 -22.74
C LEU A 41 -7.24 16.50 -21.38
N ASP A 42 -7.28 17.82 -21.22
CA ASP A 42 -6.98 18.47 -19.93
C ASP A 42 -7.93 18.00 -18.82
N VAL A 43 -9.23 17.90 -19.12
CA VAL A 43 -10.25 17.42 -18.17
C VAL A 43 -10.05 15.94 -17.84
N ALA A 44 -9.72 15.12 -18.85
CA ALA A 44 -9.44 13.70 -18.66
C ALA A 44 -8.20 13.48 -17.79
N ASP A 45 -7.12 14.23 -18.03
CA ASP A 45 -5.87 14.12 -17.28
C ASP A 45 -6.06 14.48 -15.80
N THR A 46 -6.81 15.55 -15.54
CA THR A 46 -7.14 15.98 -14.17
C THR A 46 -7.98 14.91 -13.44
N THR A 47 -8.92 14.28 -14.14
CA THR A 47 -9.78 13.22 -13.59
C THR A 47 -8.96 11.98 -13.25
N VAL A 48 -8.08 11.54 -14.15
CA VAL A 48 -7.20 10.38 -13.93
C VAL A 48 -6.26 10.62 -12.75
N ARG A 49 -5.71 11.84 -12.63
CA ARG A 49 -4.79 12.17 -11.54
C ARG A 49 -5.48 12.16 -10.17
N THR A 50 -6.66 12.77 -10.07
CA THR A 50 -7.43 12.77 -8.82
C THR A 50 -7.88 11.35 -8.44
N MET A 51 -8.38 10.57 -9.40
CA MET A 51 -8.74 9.18 -9.16
C MET A 51 -7.53 8.37 -8.69
N SER A 52 -6.36 8.53 -9.30
CA SER A 52 -5.15 7.81 -8.89
C SER A 52 -4.74 8.13 -7.44
N GLN A 53 -4.86 9.40 -7.03
CA GLN A 53 -4.56 9.82 -5.66
C GLN A 53 -5.59 9.30 -4.65
N GLU A 54 -6.88 9.35 -4.98
CA GLU A 54 -7.94 8.81 -4.14
C GLU A 54 -7.81 7.29 -3.98
N TYR A 55 -7.49 6.56 -5.06
CA TYR A 55 -7.20 5.12 -4.99
C TYR A 55 -5.99 4.80 -4.12
N GLN A 56 -4.90 5.57 -4.25
CA GLN A 56 -3.70 5.37 -3.42
C GLN A 56 -4.00 5.58 -1.93
N ASN A 57 -4.77 6.62 -1.59
CA ASN A 57 -5.18 6.87 -0.20
C ASN A 57 -6.11 5.78 0.32
N ALA A 58 -7.09 5.35 -0.48
CA ALA A 58 -8.00 4.29 -0.09
C ALA A 58 -7.28 2.95 0.17
N ILE A 59 -6.29 2.62 -0.65
CA ILE A 59 -5.44 1.44 -0.44
C ILE A 59 -4.60 1.59 0.83
N ALA A 60 -3.99 2.76 1.06
CA ALA A 60 -3.21 3.01 2.27
C ALA A 60 -4.06 2.88 3.54
N ASP A 61 -5.27 3.45 3.54
CA ASP A 61 -6.21 3.34 4.65
C ASP A 61 -6.68 1.90 4.89
N ASP A 62 -6.89 1.13 3.83
CA ASP A 62 -7.30 -0.27 3.95
C ASP A 62 -6.18 -1.16 4.51
N VAL A 63 -4.95 -0.93 4.05
CA VAL A 63 -3.76 -1.61 4.58
C VAL A 63 -3.54 -1.23 6.04
N ALA A 64 -3.64 0.06 6.40
CA ALA A 64 -3.51 0.51 7.78
C ALA A 64 -4.56 -0.15 8.68
N ARG A 65 -5.84 -0.14 8.27
CA ARG A 65 -6.93 -0.78 9.02
C ARG A 65 -6.71 -2.28 9.19
N THR A 66 -6.23 -2.95 8.15
CA THR A 66 -5.94 -4.39 8.20
C THR A 66 -4.80 -4.69 9.17
N ILE A 67 -3.72 -3.89 9.12
CA ILE A 67 -2.59 -4.02 10.05
C ILE A 67 -3.05 -3.81 11.50
N ASP A 68 -3.81 -2.74 11.77
CA ASP A 68 -4.32 -2.44 13.11
C ASP A 68 -5.20 -3.58 13.64
N HIS A 69 -6.06 -4.14 12.79
CA HIS A 69 -6.91 -5.28 13.16
C HIS A 69 -6.08 -6.54 13.47
N THR A 70 -5.10 -6.87 12.63
CA THR A 70 -4.22 -8.03 12.85
C THR A 70 -3.39 -7.86 14.13
N LEU A 71 -2.82 -6.67 14.36
CA LEU A 71 -2.06 -6.38 15.58
C LEU A 71 -2.95 -6.45 16.83
N GLY A 72 -4.16 -5.89 16.79
CA GLY A 72 -5.11 -5.99 17.88
C GLY A 72 -5.46 -7.44 18.21
N THR A 73 -5.72 -8.26 17.18
CA THR A 73 -6.03 -9.69 17.37
C THR A 73 -4.82 -10.46 17.94
N ALA A 74 -3.60 -10.13 17.53
CA ALA A 74 -2.39 -10.72 18.09
C ALA A 74 -2.20 -10.32 19.55
N GLN A 75 -2.43 -9.05 19.89
CA GLN A 75 -2.37 -8.53 21.26
C GLN A 75 -3.40 -9.21 22.17
N ASP A 76 -4.66 -9.33 21.74
CA ASP A 76 -5.69 -10.04 22.49
C ASP A 76 -5.31 -11.51 22.75
N GLY A 77 -4.66 -12.15 21.79
CA GLY A 77 -4.10 -13.50 21.94
C GLY A 77 -2.98 -13.56 22.97
N LEU A 78 -2.04 -12.62 22.95
CA LEU A 78 -0.95 -12.53 23.92
C LEU A 78 -1.47 -12.24 25.34
N ASP A 79 -2.48 -11.38 25.47
CA ASP A 79 -3.14 -11.09 26.76
C ASP A 79 -3.83 -12.33 27.32
N ALA A 80 -4.51 -13.11 26.47
CA ALA A 80 -5.14 -14.37 26.87
C ALA A 80 -4.09 -15.40 27.36
N ILE A 81 -2.95 -15.48 26.68
CA ILE A 81 -1.81 -16.32 27.09
C ILE A 81 -1.25 -15.82 28.44
N GLY A 82 -1.01 -14.52 28.58
CA GLY A 82 -0.52 -13.91 29.81
C GLY A 82 -1.43 -14.21 30.99
N ARG A 83 -2.74 -13.96 30.84
CA ARG A 83 -3.75 -14.25 31.88
C ARG A 83 -3.75 -15.72 32.28
N THR A 84 -3.67 -16.62 31.31
CA THR A 84 -3.61 -18.08 31.55
C THR A 84 -2.37 -18.48 32.35
N LEU A 85 -1.22 -17.88 32.04
CA LEU A 85 0.04 -18.15 32.76
C LEU A 85 0.06 -17.58 34.18
N THR A 86 -0.68 -16.49 34.42
CA THR A 86 -0.77 -15.84 35.74
C THR A 86 -1.94 -16.34 36.59
N ASP A 87 -2.81 -17.20 36.05
CA ASP A 87 -3.99 -17.69 36.78
C ASP A 87 -3.60 -18.68 37.88
N ALA A 88 -3.72 -18.22 39.14
CA ALA A 88 -3.39 -19.01 40.32
C ALA A 88 -4.32 -20.21 40.57
N THR A 89 -5.44 -20.30 39.86
CA THR A 89 -6.37 -21.44 39.95
C THR A 89 -5.94 -22.64 39.11
N ILE A 90 -5.01 -22.44 38.17
CA ILE A 90 -4.52 -23.46 37.25
C ILE A 90 -3.16 -23.97 37.75
N ALA A 91 -2.96 -25.29 37.71
CA ALA A 91 -1.64 -25.86 38.00
C ALA A 91 -0.62 -25.39 36.95
N SER A 92 0.60 -25.03 37.38
CA SER A 92 1.60 -24.42 36.50
C SER A 92 1.92 -25.25 35.24
N ALA A 93 1.93 -26.58 35.34
CA ALA A 93 2.15 -27.46 34.19
C ALA A 93 0.99 -27.39 33.17
N ASP A 94 -0.24 -27.30 33.64
CA ASP A 94 -1.44 -27.21 32.80
C ASP A 94 -1.56 -25.83 32.15
N ALA A 95 -1.19 -24.77 32.89
CA ALA A 95 -1.13 -23.40 32.36
C ALA A 95 -0.16 -23.28 31.18
N VAL A 96 1.02 -23.89 31.27
CA VAL A 96 2.00 -23.92 30.17
C VAL A 96 1.50 -24.73 28.98
N ALA A 97 0.86 -25.88 29.21
CA ALA A 97 0.26 -26.67 28.14
C ALA A 97 -0.86 -25.92 27.42
N LEU A 98 -1.71 -25.21 28.17
CA LEU A 98 -2.78 -24.38 27.62
C LEU A 98 -2.23 -23.19 26.85
N ALA A 99 -1.20 -22.52 27.36
CA ALA A 99 -0.50 -21.44 26.66
C ALA A 99 0.11 -21.90 25.32
N ARG A 100 0.72 -23.10 25.28
CA ARG A 100 1.19 -23.72 24.03
C ARG A 100 0.06 -23.94 23.03
N HIS A 101 -1.08 -24.42 23.51
CA HIS A 101 -2.25 -24.63 22.67
C HIS A 101 -2.80 -23.29 22.12
N LEU A 102 -2.86 -22.25 22.96
CA LEU A 102 -3.28 -20.91 22.56
C LEU A 102 -2.37 -20.30 21.49
N VAL A 103 -1.04 -20.47 21.59
CA VAL A 103 -0.12 -20.05 20.51
C VAL A 103 -0.39 -20.85 19.24
N SER A 104 -0.47 -22.18 19.32
CA SER A 104 -0.67 -23.03 18.13
C SER A 104 -2.04 -22.87 17.45
N SER A 105 -3.04 -22.32 18.16
CA SER A 105 -4.39 -22.13 17.63
C SER A 105 -4.61 -20.72 17.08
N ASN A 106 -3.69 -19.78 17.34
CA ASN A 106 -3.81 -18.41 16.89
C ASN A 106 -3.03 -18.20 15.60
N VAL A 107 -3.77 -18.02 14.49
CA VAL A 107 -3.21 -17.79 13.15
C VAL A 107 -2.34 -16.53 13.03
N ASN A 108 -2.42 -15.61 13.99
CA ASN A 108 -1.65 -14.37 14.01
C ASN A 108 -0.43 -14.45 14.96
N LEU A 109 -0.19 -15.59 15.62
CA LEU A 109 0.91 -15.76 16.58
C LEU A 109 1.76 -16.99 16.26
N ASP A 110 2.94 -16.75 15.70
CA ASP A 110 3.93 -17.80 15.48
C ASP A 110 4.68 -18.18 16.77
N GLN A 111 4.86 -17.21 17.67
CA GLN A 111 5.62 -17.35 18.91
C GLN A 111 5.21 -16.33 19.98
N ALA A 112 5.41 -16.71 21.24
CA ALA A 112 5.26 -15.85 22.41
C ALA A 112 6.45 -16.08 23.37
N SER A 113 7.14 -15.01 23.75
CA SER A 113 8.25 -15.05 24.71
C SER A 113 7.81 -14.57 26.09
N ILE A 114 8.19 -15.34 27.11
CA ILE A 114 7.82 -15.13 28.51
C ILE A 114 9.03 -14.53 29.22
N TYR A 115 8.82 -13.41 29.91
CA TYR A 115 9.85 -12.71 30.67
C TYR A 115 9.49 -12.68 32.16
N ASP A 116 10.50 -12.64 33.02
CA ASP A 116 10.32 -12.42 34.46
C ASP A 116 10.01 -10.94 34.76
N ALA A 117 9.64 -10.64 36.02
CA ALA A 117 9.38 -9.27 36.47
C ALA A 117 10.61 -8.33 36.36
N ARG A 118 11.82 -8.88 36.18
CA ARG A 118 13.06 -8.10 35.94
C ARG A 118 13.34 -7.95 34.43
N GLY A 119 12.46 -8.45 33.58
CA GLY A 119 12.60 -8.47 32.13
C GLY A 119 13.57 -9.52 31.59
N ALA A 120 14.02 -10.50 32.38
CA ALA A 120 14.86 -11.58 31.89
C ALA A 120 14.01 -12.64 31.20
N LEU A 121 14.46 -13.12 30.03
CA LEU A 121 13.75 -14.17 29.28
C LEU A 121 13.71 -15.48 30.09
N ILE A 122 12.51 -16.01 30.31
CA ILE A 122 12.27 -17.30 30.97
C ILE A 122 12.16 -18.41 29.92
N ASP A 123 11.25 -18.27 28.97
CA ASP A 123 10.96 -19.28 27.94
C ASP A 123 10.35 -18.62 26.69
N THR A 124 10.34 -19.35 25.58
CA THR A 124 9.62 -18.97 24.36
C THR A 124 8.77 -20.13 23.89
N ILE A 125 7.45 -19.90 23.87
CA ILE A 125 6.46 -20.77 23.27
C ILE A 125 6.40 -20.46 21.77
N ARG A 126 6.36 -21.49 20.93
CA ARG A 126 6.34 -21.35 19.48
C ARG A 126 5.45 -22.40 18.85
N GLU A 127 4.79 -22.05 17.76
CA GLU A 127 4.09 -22.98 16.89
C GLU A 127 5.05 -23.99 16.23
N GLU A 128 4.58 -25.20 15.99
CA GLU A 128 5.34 -26.23 15.31
C GLU A 128 5.51 -25.88 13.82
N GLY A 129 6.75 -25.77 13.35
CA GLY A 129 7.07 -25.42 11.96
C GLY A 129 7.27 -23.92 11.71
N ALA A 130 6.94 -23.04 12.66
CA ALA A 130 7.15 -21.60 12.53
C ALA A 130 8.63 -21.20 12.50
N VAL A 131 8.93 -20.14 11.75
CA VAL A 131 10.27 -19.56 11.65
C VAL A 131 10.71 -19.09 13.04
N ARG A 132 11.91 -19.50 13.45
CA ARG A 132 12.46 -19.09 14.74
C ARG A 132 12.94 -17.64 14.64
N VAL A 133 12.27 -16.75 15.35
CA VAL A 133 12.75 -15.38 15.54
C VAL A 133 13.48 -15.30 16.88
N ALA A 134 14.67 -14.70 16.89
CA ALA A 134 15.45 -14.58 18.10
C ALA A 134 14.78 -13.58 19.05
N ALA A 135 14.32 -14.07 20.20
CA ALA A 135 13.80 -13.22 21.27
C ALA A 135 14.95 -12.46 21.94
N PRO A 136 14.78 -11.16 22.25
CA PRO A 136 15.72 -10.42 23.07
C PRO A 136 15.96 -11.11 24.42
N ALA A 137 17.21 -11.13 24.89
CA ALA A 137 17.52 -11.71 26.19
C ALA A 137 16.94 -10.89 27.36
N ARG A 138 16.69 -9.59 27.13
CA ARG A 138 15.99 -8.71 28.07
C ARG A 138 14.91 -7.90 27.40
N LEU A 139 13.79 -7.75 28.12
CA LEU A 139 12.73 -6.82 27.79
C LEU A 139 13.18 -5.39 28.09
N ASP A 140 12.89 -4.48 27.15
CA ASP A 140 13.15 -3.05 27.30
C ASP A 140 12.41 -2.45 28.50
N ASP A 141 13.01 -1.44 29.13
CA ASP A 141 12.47 -0.79 30.33
C ASP A 141 11.12 -0.13 30.06
N ALA A 142 10.95 0.46 28.87
CA ALA A 142 9.70 1.09 28.45
C ALA A 142 8.56 0.07 28.29
N LEU A 143 8.85 -1.11 27.73
CA LEU A 143 7.87 -2.19 27.58
C LEU A 143 7.50 -2.81 28.94
N ARG A 144 8.46 -2.94 29.85
CA ARG A 144 8.21 -3.41 31.21
C ARG A 144 7.26 -2.48 31.97
N ALA A 145 7.52 -1.17 31.91
CA ALA A 145 6.65 -0.17 32.51
C ALA A 145 5.25 -0.11 31.88
N ALA A 146 5.08 -0.59 30.65
CA ALA A 146 3.76 -0.79 30.05
C ALA A 146 3.08 -2.04 30.62
N ALA A 147 3.79 -3.18 30.67
CA ALA A 147 3.27 -4.43 31.23
C ALA A 147 2.83 -4.31 32.70
N ASP A 148 3.57 -3.55 33.52
CA ASP A 148 3.20 -3.26 34.91
C ASP A 148 1.87 -2.49 35.01
N ARG A 149 1.64 -1.52 34.10
CA ARG A 149 0.39 -0.74 34.07
C ARG A 149 -0.82 -1.58 33.69
N ASP A 150 -0.62 -2.56 32.82
CA ASP A 150 -1.67 -3.43 32.30
C ASP A 150 -1.90 -4.68 33.18
N GLY A 151 -1.17 -4.81 34.30
CA GLY A 151 -1.31 -5.90 35.26
C GLY A 151 -0.77 -7.24 34.77
N LEU A 152 0.12 -7.23 33.78
CA LEU A 152 0.73 -8.41 33.18
C LEU A 152 2.05 -8.81 33.85
N ALA A 153 2.64 -7.91 34.64
CA ALA A 153 3.82 -8.14 35.46
C ALA A 153 3.43 -7.96 36.93
N THR A 154 3.45 -9.05 37.70
CA THR A 154 3.23 -9.04 39.16
C THR A 154 4.26 -9.91 39.85
#